data_AF-A0A940KQM0-F1
#
_entry.id   AF-A0A940KQM0-F1
#
_cell.length_a   1.000
_cell.length_b   1.000
_cell.length_c   1.000
_cell.angle_alpha   90.00
_cell.angle_beta   90.00
_cell.angle_gamma   90.00
#
_symmetry.space_group_name_H-M   'P 1'
#
loop_
_entity.id
_entity.type
_entity.pdbx_description
1 polymer ?
#
loop_
_entity_poly.entity_id
_entity_poly.type
_entity_poly.pdbx_seq_one_letter_code
_entity_poly.pdbx_strand_id
1 'polypeptide(L)'
;TEKQVLVTNGDTLFRIDLAQLSAFHQSHNAECTLALKPMENFDRYGVVTVTDNGVVESFKEKQFYKEGLINGGTYLLNVASFLAHGFPLKFSFEQDYLEKSTAKGKLVGLPQDTYFIDIGIPEDFNRAQEELKHQDLLLCNIDRNWTLFLDRDGVINEDKPGSYIFSTDEFVFMDGGPQLFQTLAERFKYIVVATNQRGVGRGLMTEDTLKQIHQKMKTAITGAGGKLDAIYYATAIHNHDHFRKPNPGMAIKAKSDLGDVDLQRSIMIGNNISDMQFGRAAGMFTIFLTTTNKEIRLPHPDIDLIYNSLQDFVKALAETT
;
A
#
# COMPACT_ATOMS: atom_id res chain seq x y z
N THR A 1 7.28 20.26 -7.26
CA THR A 1 5.96 20.08 -6.62
C THR A 1 5.07 19.36 -7.61
N GLU A 2 4.34 18.35 -7.16
CA GLU A 2 3.39 17.63 -8.01
C GLU A 2 2.37 18.61 -8.61
N LYS A 3 1.98 18.39 -9.87
CA LYS A 3 0.99 19.26 -10.54
C LYS A 3 -0.43 19.00 -10.02
N GLN A 4 -0.69 17.75 -9.62
CA GLN A 4 -1.98 17.28 -9.14
C GLN A 4 -1.80 16.50 -7.85
N VAL A 5 -2.76 16.62 -6.95
CA VAL A 5 -2.76 15.87 -5.68
C VAL A 5 -4.15 15.31 -5.41
N LEU A 6 -4.19 14.11 -4.86
CA LEU A 6 -5.42 13.51 -4.33
C LEU A 6 -5.61 14.01 -2.89
N VAL A 7 -6.81 14.52 -2.60
CA VAL A 7 -7.23 14.93 -1.26
C VAL A 7 -8.42 14.07 -0.87
N THR A 8 -8.40 13.53 0.34
CA THR A 8 -9.47 12.68 0.87
C THR A 8 -9.88 13.15 2.26
N ASN A 9 -11.16 13.00 2.59
CA ASN A 9 -11.63 13.11 3.96
C ASN A 9 -11.00 12.01 4.83
N GLY A 10 -10.76 12.30 6.11
CA GLY A 10 -10.12 11.35 7.02
C GLY A 10 -11.05 10.27 7.58
N ASP A 11 -12.35 10.48 7.50
CA ASP A 11 -13.43 9.65 8.05
C ASP A 11 -14.30 9.01 6.96
N THR A 12 -13.90 9.11 5.69
CA THR A 12 -14.64 8.56 4.56
C THR A 12 -13.76 7.63 3.74
N LEU A 13 -14.25 6.43 3.45
CA LEU A 13 -13.64 5.52 2.48
C LEU A 13 -14.56 5.39 1.28
N PHE A 14 -14.10 5.88 0.14
CA PHE A 14 -14.78 5.78 -1.15
C PHE A 14 -13.86 5.10 -2.17
N ARG A 15 -14.18 3.86 -2.57
CA ARG A 15 -13.33 3.04 -3.46
C ARG A 15 -13.51 3.42 -4.92
N ILE A 16 -13.06 4.61 -5.28
CA ILE A 16 -13.19 5.16 -6.62
C ILE A 16 -12.16 4.58 -7.61
N ASP A 17 -12.50 4.60 -8.89
CA ASP A 17 -11.57 4.49 -10.01
C ASP A 17 -10.80 5.81 -10.17
N LEU A 18 -9.58 5.81 -9.65
CA LEU A 18 -8.66 6.96 -9.72
C LEU A 18 -8.18 7.26 -11.14
N ALA A 19 -8.06 6.25 -12.00
CA ALA A 19 -7.63 6.45 -13.38
C ALA A 19 -8.72 7.17 -14.18
N GLN A 20 -9.97 6.76 -14.00
CA GLN A 20 -11.13 7.44 -14.58
C GLN A 20 -11.26 8.87 -14.04
N LEU A 21 -11.11 9.07 -12.72
CA LEU A 21 -11.13 10.40 -12.11
C LEU A 21 -10.04 11.31 -12.71
N SER A 22 -8.82 10.81 -12.88
CA SER A 22 -7.71 11.56 -13.46
C SER A 22 -7.93 11.91 -14.92
N ALA A 23 -8.39 10.96 -15.73
CA ALA A 23 -8.71 11.20 -17.15
C ALA A 23 -9.82 12.25 -17.29
N PHE A 24 -10.86 12.18 -16.46
CA PHE A 24 -11.96 13.15 -16.43
C PHE A 24 -11.50 14.54 -16.01
N HIS A 25 -10.65 14.63 -14.99
CA HIS A 25 -10.05 15.90 -14.56
C HIS A 25 -9.26 16.58 -15.67
N GLN A 26 -8.46 15.81 -16.41
CA GLN A 26 -7.64 16.32 -17.51
C GLN A 26 -8.49 16.75 -18.72
N SER A 27 -9.50 15.97 -19.10
CA SER A 27 -10.36 16.30 -20.24
C SER A 27 -11.15 17.59 -20.03
N HIS A 28 -11.45 17.95 -18.79
CA HIS A 28 -12.14 19.19 -18.42
C HIS A 28 -11.19 20.34 -18.09
N ASN A 29 -9.87 20.11 -18.06
CA ASN A 29 -8.90 21.08 -17.56
C ASN A 29 -9.33 21.67 -16.19
N ALA A 30 -9.80 20.80 -15.30
CA ALA A 30 -10.48 21.19 -14.07
C ALA A 30 -9.50 21.72 -13.01
N GLU A 31 -9.99 22.61 -12.13
CA GLU A 31 -9.23 23.02 -10.93
C GLU A 31 -9.42 22.00 -9.80
N CYS A 32 -10.62 21.44 -9.71
CA CYS A 32 -10.98 20.38 -8.77
C CYS A 32 -11.96 19.42 -9.44
N THR A 33 -11.71 18.13 -9.27
CA THR A 33 -12.65 17.07 -9.64
C THR A 33 -13.09 16.34 -8.38
N LEU A 34 -14.40 16.34 -8.12
CA LEU A 34 -15.03 15.65 -7.00
C LEU A 34 -15.43 14.23 -7.46
N ALA A 35 -15.13 13.22 -6.67
CA ALA A 35 -15.80 11.93 -6.80
C ALA A 35 -17.18 12.04 -6.13
N LEU A 36 -18.23 11.77 -6.89
CA LEU A 36 -19.60 11.86 -6.40
C LEU A 36 -20.18 10.46 -6.21
N LYS A 37 -20.88 10.23 -5.11
CA LYS A 37 -21.54 8.96 -4.82
C LYS A 37 -23.05 9.09 -5.09
N PRO A 38 -23.63 8.32 -6.04
CA PRO A 38 -25.07 8.20 -6.16
C PRO A 38 -25.67 7.57 -4.90
N MET A 39 -26.72 8.16 -4.38
CA MET A 39 -27.43 7.71 -3.18
C MET A 39 -28.93 7.76 -3.40
N GLU A 40 -29.64 6.86 -2.72
CA GLU A 40 -31.11 6.80 -2.68
C GLU A 40 -31.59 6.85 -1.22
N ASN A 41 -32.74 7.49 -1.00
CA ASN A 41 -33.45 7.58 0.28
C ASN A 41 -32.54 7.92 1.47
N PHE A 42 -31.94 9.11 1.44
CA PHE A 42 -30.98 9.56 2.45
C PHE A 42 -31.30 10.97 2.94
N ASP A 43 -30.88 11.27 4.17
CA ASP A 43 -31.06 12.59 4.82
C ASP A 43 -29.79 13.15 5.48
N ARG A 44 -28.72 12.34 5.55
CA ARG A 44 -27.46 12.67 6.22
C ARG A 44 -26.53 13.58 5.43
N TYR A 45 -26.70 13.64 4.11
CA TYR A 45 -25.77 14.29 3.19
C TYR A 45 -26.46 15.40 2.40
N GLY A 46 -25.67 16.40 2.01
CA GLY A 46 -26.08 17.37 1.01
C GLY A 46 -26.01 16.78 -0.40
N VAL A 47 -26.69 17.43 -1.36
CA VAL A 47 -26.67 17.03 -2.77
C VAL A 47 -25.80 17.96 -3.58
N VAL A 48 -24.89 17.40 -4.37
CA VAL A 48 -24.15 18.09 -5.42
C VAL A 48 -24.93 17.96 -6.72
N THR A 49 -25.19 19.10 -7.36
CA THR A 49 -25.80 19.14 -8.69
C THR A 49 -24.72 19.37 -9.74
N VAL A 50 -24.83 18.65 -10.86
CA VAL A 50 -23.89 18.74 -11.98
C VAL A 50 -24.65 18.85 -13.29
N THR A 51 -24.07 19.57 -14.24
CA THR A 51 -24.51 19.58 -15.64
C THR A 51 -24.29 18.21 -16.32
N ASP A 52 -24.82 18.02 -17.53
CA ASP A 52 -24.59 16.81 -18.34
C ASP A 52 -23.09 16.56 -18.64
N ASN A 53 -22.27 17.61 -18.68
CA ASN A 53 -20.82 17.52 -18.84
C ASN A 53 -20.08 17.44 -17.48
N GLY A 54 -20.80 17.25 -16.38
CA GLY A 54 -20.24 17.07 -15.04
C GLY A 54 -19.74 18.34 -14.36
N VAL A 55 -19.93 19.53 -14.92
CA VAL A 55 -19.62 20.80 -14.20
C VAL A 55 -20.53 20.93 -12.98
N VAL A 56 -19.96 21.20 -11.81
CA VAL A 56 -20.69 21.40 -10.55
C VAL A 56 -21.42 22.74 -10.57
N GLU A 57 -22.74 22.70 -10.37
CA GLU A 57 -23.60 23.89 -10.39
C GLU A 57 -23.87 24.42 -8.99
N SER A 58 -24.22 23.53 -8.05
CA SER A 58 -24.57 23.92 -6.69
C SER A 58 -24.42 22.77 -5.70
N PHE A 59 -24.26 23.15 -4.43
CA PHE A 59 -24.33 22.28 -3.26
C PHE A 59 -25.62 22.59 -2.51
N LYS A 60 -26.43 21.57 -2.25
CA LYS A 60 -27.68 21.68 -1.51
C LYS A 60 -27.50 21.10 -0.12
N GLU A 61 -28.11 21.77 0.86
CA GLU A 61 -28.03 21.38 2.27
C GLU A 61 -28.65 20.00 2.56
N LYS A 62 -28.27 19.46 3.72
CA LYS A 62 -28.72 18.17 4.24
C LYS A 62 -30.22 18.22 4.54
N GLN A 63 -30.97 17.35 3.87
CA GLN A 63 -32.40 17.10 4.06
C GLN A 63 -32.72 15.74 3.44
N PHE A 64 -33.95 15.25 3.60
CA PHE A 64 -34.36 14.04 2.92
C PHE A 64 -34.37 14.23 1.39
N TYR A 65 -33.63 13.39 0.69
CA TYR A 65 -33.65 13.24 -0.76
C TYR A 65 -34.01 11.80 -1.13
N LYS A 66 -34.91 11.66 -2.11
CA LYS A 66 -35.24 10.36 -2.69
C LYS A 66 -34.05 9.79 -3.46
N GLU A 67 -33.34 10.64 -4.20
CA GLU A 67 -32.15 10.31 -4.97
C GLU A 67 -31.28 11.57 -5.08
N GLY A 68 -29.97 11.37 -5.27
CA GLY A 68 -29.04 12.47 -5.46
C GLY A 68 -27.60 12.02 -5.49
N LEU A 69 -26.72 12.93 -5.91
CA LEU A 69 -25.28 12.75 -5.86
C LEU A 69 -24.77 13.43 -4.60
N ILE A 70 -24.06 12.70 -3.75
CA ILE A 70 -23.40 13.27 -2.57
C ILE A 70 -21.93 13.52 -2.86
N ASN A 71 -21.33 14.47 -2.15
CA ASN A 71 -19.88 14.65 -2.16
C ASN A 71 -19.23 13.44 -1.49
N GLY A 72 -18.44 12.67 -2.24
CA GLY A 72 -17.79 11.46 -1.75
C GLY A 72 -16.52 11.70 -0.93
N GLY A 73 -16.18 12.97 -0.63
CA GLY A 73 -15.03 13.31 0.20
C GLY A 73 -13.68 12.97 -0.45
N THR A 74 -13.63 12.79 -1.76
CA THR A 74 -12.40 12.50 -2.52
C THR A 74 -12.28 13.42 -3.70
N TYR A 75 -11.12 14.07 -3.84
CA TYR A 75 -10.90 15.18 -4.74
C TYR A 75 -9.55 15.05 -5.46
N LEU A 76 -9.52 15.32 -6.76
CA LEU A 76 -8.29 15.55 -7.49
C LEU A 76 -8.11 17.05 -7.75
N LEU A 77 -7.03 17.63 -7.21
CA LEU A 77 -6.78 19.07 -7.26
C LEU A 77 -5.63 19.43 -8.18
N ASN A 78 -5.78 20.53 -8.92
CA ASN A 78 -4.66 21.24 -9.51
C ASN A 78 -3.99 22.13 -8.47
N VAL A 79 -2.73 21.82 -8.11
CA VAL A 79 -2.04 22.49 -6.98
C VAL A 79 -1.86 23.99 -7.23
N ALA A 80 -1.47 24.38 -8.44
CA ALA A 80 -1.22 25.79 -8.76
C ALA A 80 -2.52 26.62 -8.67
N SER A 81 -3.61 26.09 -9.20
CA SER A 81 -4.92 26.76 -9.18
C SER A 81 -5.48 26.84 -7.76
N PHE A 82 -5.33 25.78 -6.97
CA PHE A 82 -5.73 25.77 -5.56
C PHE A 82 -4.97 26.82 -4.75
N LEU A 83 -3.64 26.85 -4.84
CA LEU A 83 -2.81 27.80 -4.08
C LEU A 83 -3.03 29.26 -4.48
N ALA A 84 -3.45 29.52 -5.72
CA ALA A 84 -3.76 30.88 -6.20
C ALA A 84 -4.97 31.53 -5.47
N HIS A 85 -5.78 30.75 -4.74
CA HIS A 85 -6.88 31.27 -3.95
C HIS A 85 -6.44 32.05 -2.71
N GLY A 86 -5.22 31.82 -2.21
CA GLY A 86 -4.66 32.59 -1.09
C GLY A 86 -5.44 32.43 0.22
N PHE A 87 -5.85 31.21 0.55
CA PHE A 87 -6.64 30.94 1.76
C PHE A 87 -5.91 31.36 3.05
N PRO A 88 -6.65 31.80 4.08
CA PRO A 88 -6.09 32.03 5.40
C PRO A 88 -5.60 30.71 6.03
N LEU A 89 -4.85 30.81 7.14
CA LEU A 89 -4.32 29.64 7.85
C LEU A 89 -5.41 28.62 8.26
N LYS A 90 -6.63 29.12 8.54
CA LYS A 90 -7.80 28.30 8.87
C LYS A 90 -8.94 28.67 7.93
N PHE A 91 -9.43 27.69 7.18
CA PHE A 91 -10.56 27.79 6.27
C PHE A 91 -11.29 26.43 6.20
N SER A 92 -12.55 26.44 5.73
CA SER A 92 -13.31 25.24 5.40
C SER A 92 -13.09 24.86 3.94
N PHE A 93 -12.68 23.62 3.67
CA PHE A 93 -12.50 23.16 2.30
C PHE A 93 -13.83 23.18 1.51
N GLU A 94 -14.93 22.82 2.16
CA GLU A 94 -16.26 22.79 1.57
C GLU A 94 -16.81 24.21 1.36
N GLN A 95 -16.92 24.99 2.43
CA GLN A 95 -17.60 26.30 2.39
C GLN A 95 -16.73 27.40 1.78
N ASP A 96 -15.42 27.41 2.07
CA ASP A 96 -14.54 28.49 1.60
C ASP A 96 -13.94 28.21 0.22
N TYR A 97 -13.82 26.94 -0.18
CA TYR A 97 -13.31 26.58 -1.50
C TYR A 97 -14.38 26.02 -2.43
N LEU A 98 -14.98 24.86 -2.13
CA LEU A 98 -15.86 24.18 -3.09
C LEU A 98 -17.09 25.02 -3.43
N GLU A 99 -17.87 25.43 -2.44
CA GLU A 99 -19.11 26.18 -2.63
C GLU A 99 -18.86 27.54 -3.32
N LYS A 100 -17.85 28.28 -2.87
CA LYS A 100 -17.50 29.60 -3.44
C LYS A 100 -16.91 29.53 -4.84
N SER A 101 -16.39 28.39 -5.26
CA SER A 101 -15.73 28.25 -6.57
C SER A 101 -16.67 27.73 -7.66
N THR A 102 -17.88 27.26 -7.32
CA THR A 102 -18.90 26.77 -8.27
C THR A 102 -19.11 27.72 -9.47
N ALA A 103 -19.23 29.02 -9.20
CA ALA A 103 -19.47 30.05 -10.22
C ALA A 103 -18.36 30.17 -11.29
N LYS A 104 -17.17 29.62 -11.05
CA LYS A 104 -16.04 29.66 -12.00
C LYS A 104 -16.13 28.58 -13.10
N GLY A 105 -17.03 27.59 -12.96
CA GLY A 105 -17.24 26.53 -13.96
C GLY A 105 -16.07 25.55 -14.13
N LYS A 106 -15.13 25.52 -13.18
CA LYS A 106 -13.94 24.64 -13.21
C LYS A 106 -13.92 23.58 -12.11
N LEU A 107 -15.01 23.47 -11.37
CA LEU A 107 -15.28 22.35 -10.49
C LEU A 107 -16.13 21.37 -11.28
N VAL A 108 -15.67 20.12 -11.35
CA VAL A 108 -16.39 19.06 -12.03
C VAL A 108 -16.60 17.90 -11.08
N GLY A 109 -17.71 17.19 -11.22
CA GLY A 109 -18.07 16.02 -10.43
C GLY A 109 -18.20 14.80 -11.32
N LEU A 110 -17.58 13.70 -10.91
CA LEU A 110 -17.67 12.41 -11.58
C LEU A 110 -18.43 11.42 -10.69
N PRO A 111 -19.68 11.05 -11.04
CA PRO A 111 -20.40 10.01 -10.34
C PRO A 111 -19.72 8.65 -10.46
N GLN A 112 -19.55 7.96 -9.35
CA GLN A 112 -19.08 6.58 -9.28
C GLN A 112 -19.90 5.80 -8.26
N ASP A 113 -20.48 4.67 -8.69
CA ASP A 113 -21.31 3.83 -7.83
C ASP A 113 -20.50 2.63 -7.29
N THR A 114 -19.53 2.94 -6.43
CA THR A 114 -18.68 1.93 -5.77
C THR A 114 -18.84 1.99 -4.25
N TYR A 115 -18.11 1.13 -3.54
CA TYR A 115 -18.17 1.07 -2.08
C TYR A 115 -17.90 2.44 -1.44
N PHE A 116 -18.79 2.86 -0.55
CA PHE A 116 -18.73 4.12 0.17
C PHE A 116 -19.12 3.89 1.63
N ILE A 117 -18.32 4.41 2.55
CA ILE A 117 -18.65 4.47 3.98
C ILE A 117 -18.08 5.75 4.59
N ASP A 118 -18.90 6.42 5.39
CA ASP A 118 -18.56 7.61 6.17
C ASP A 118 -18.77 7.25 7.64
N ILE A 119 -17.70 7.20 8.41
CA ILE A 119 -17.72 6.73 9.81
C ILE A 119 -18.05 7.86 10.80
N GLY A 120 -18.70 8.94 10.35
CA GLY A 120 -19.10 10.08 11.18
C GLY A 120 -20.19 9.77 12.20
N ILE A 121 -20.84 8.59 12.13
CA ILE A 121 -21.82 8.14 13.13
C ILE A 121 -21.47 6.75 13.69
N PRO A 122 -21.91 6.40 14.92
CA PRO A 122 -21.60 5.12 15.54
C PRO A 122 -22.04 3.90 14.72
N GLU A 123 -23.18 3.97 14.05
CA GLU A 123 -23.72 2.87 13.25
C GLU A 123 -22.79 2.52 12.07
N ASP A 124 -22.34 3.53 11.32
CA ASP A 124 -21.42 3.33 10.20
C ASP A 124 -20.01 2.99 10.69
N PHE A 125 -19.56 3.53 11.82
CA PHE A 125 -18.30 3.14 12.43
C PHE A 125 -18.30 1.64 12.77
N ASN A 126 -19.37 1.13 13.41
CA ASN A 126 -19.51 -0.29 13.73
C ASN A 126 -19.62 -1.15 12.46
N ARG A 127 -20.36 -0.68 11.45
CA ARG A 127 -20.43 -1.35 10.14
C ARG A 127 -19.05 -1.47 9.50
N ALA A 128 -18.25 -0.41 9.56
CA ALA A 128 -16.88 -0.41 9.03
C ALA A 128 -15.98 -1.43 9.73
N GLN A 129 -16.16 -1.68 11.04
CA GLN A 129 -15.37 -2.69 11.77
C GLN A 129 -15.57 -4.09 11.21
N GLU A 130 -16.77 -4.40 10.71
CA GLU A 130 -17.08 -5.70 10.10
C GLU A 130 -16.73 -5.72 8.60
N GLU A 131 -17.14 -4.70 7.85
CA GLU A 131 -16.95 -4.65 6.39
C GLU A 131 -15.49 -4.46 5.96
N LEU A 132 -14.70 -3.75 6.77
CA LEU A 132 -13.28 -3.48 6.49
C LEU A 132 -12.35 -4.39 7.27
N LYS A 133 -12.90 -5.38 7.99
CA LYS A 133 -12.11 -6.35 8.74
C LYS A 133 -11.16 -7.06 7.77
N HIS A 134 -9.87 -6.90 8.01
CA HIS A 134 -8.87 -7.72 7.33
C HIS A 134 -9.12 -9.18 7.71
N GLN A 135 -9.27 -10.06 6.72
CA GLN A 135 -9.41 -11.50 7.02
C GLN A 135 -8.16 -11.98 7.75
N ASP A 136 -8.32 -12.96 8.65
CA ASP A 136 -7.19 -13.58 9.33
C ASP A 136 -6.39 -14.42 8.33
N LEU A 137 -5.06 -14.35 8.40
CA LEU A 137 -4.18 -15.23 7.63
C LEU A 137 -4.21 -16.64 8.24
N LEU A 138 -4.94 -17.56 7.61
CA LEU A 138 -4.88 -18.97 7.96
C LEU A 138 -3.83 -19.68 7.08
N LEU A 139 -2.80 -20.23 7.73
CA LEU A 139 -1.70 -20.90 7.01
C LEU A 139 -2.14 -22.07 6.12
N CYS A 140 -3.20 -22.79 6.50
CA CYS A 140 -3.76 -23.88 5.70
C CYS A 140 -4.37 -23.42 4.36
N ASN A 141 -4.64 -22.11 4.20
CA ASN A 141 -5.14 -21.54 2.95
C ASN A 141 -4.00 -21.12 1.99
N ILE A 142 -2.74 -21.21 2.43
CA ILE A 142 -1.57 -20.85 1.63
C ILE A 142 -1.24 -22.00 0.68
N ASP A 143 -1.30 -21.71 -0.62
CA ASP A 143 -1.06 -22.66 -1.70
C ASP A 143 -0.26 -22.03 -2.86
N ARG A 144 -0.13 -22.80 -3.96
CA ARG A 144 0.61 -22.44 -5.17
C ARG A 144 0.03 -21.26 -5.96
N ASN A 145 -1.04 -20.62 -5.48
CA ASN A 145 -1.54 -19.37 -6.01
C ASN A 145 -1.02 -18.14 -5.24
N TRP A 146 -0.31 -18.35 -4.12
CA TRP A 146 0.25 -17.29 -3.29
C TRP A 146 1.66 -16.87 -3.71
N THR A 147 2.00 -15.62 -3.41
CA THR A 147 3.36 -15.08 -3.57
C THR A 147 3.97 -14.71 -2.22
N LEU A 148 5.22 -15.10 -2.00
CA LEU A 148 5.96 -14.78 -0.80
C LEU A 148 6.98 -13.68 -1.09
N PHE A 149 6.88 -12.57 -0.37
CA PHE A 149 7.88 -11.51 -0.30
C PHE A 149 8.68 -11.65 0.99
N LEU A 150 10.00 -11.57 0.89
CA LEU A 150 10.91 -11.65 2.03
C LEU A 150 11.80 -10.41 2.05
N ASP A 151 12.04 -9.85 3.24
CA ASP A 151 13.25 -9.04 3.42
C ASP A 151 14.50 -9.94 3.41
N ARG A 152 15.67 -9.31 3.31
CA ARG A 152 16.96 -10.01 3.24
C ARG A 152 17.63 -10.07 4.61
N ASP A 153 18.00 -8.90 5.13
CA ASP A 153 18.84 -8.74 6.33
C ASP A 153 18.01 -8.96 7.61
N GLY A 154 18.39 -9.94 8.41
CA GLY A 154 17.66 -10.41 9.58
C GLY A 154 16.49 -11.36 9.29
N VAL A 155 16.29 -11.74 8.02
CA VAL A 155 15.24 -12.69 7.60
C VAL A 155 15.86 -13.91 6.91
N ILE A 156 16.61 -13.68 5.82
CA ILE A 156 17.30 -14.72 5.06
C ILE A 156 18.75 -14.84 5.54
N ASN A 157 19.43 -13.71 5.75
CA ASN A 157 20.78 -13.64 6.31
C ASN A 157 20.79 -12.92 7.64
N GLU A 158 21.87 -13.09 8.39
CA GLU A 158 22.12 -12.32 9.61
C GLU A 158 22.11 -10.82 9.30
N ASP A 159 21.41 -10.06 10.15
CA ASP A 159 21.48 -8.60 10.10
C ASP A 159 22.80 -8.12 10.72
N LYS A 160 23.26 -6.95 10.30
CA LYS A 160 24.44 -6.29 10.87
C LYS A 160 24.00 -4.97 11.52
N PRO A 161 23.63 -4.99 12.82
CA PRO A 161 23.07 -3.83 13.50
C PRO A 161 23.94 -2.57 13.32
N GLY A 162 23.32 -1.49 12.82
CA GLY A 162 24.00 -0.21 12.58
C GLY A 162 24.95 -0.19 11.37
N SER A 163 24.98 -1.24 10.56
CA SER A 163 25.86 -1.36 9.39
C SER A 163 25.12 -2.01 8.21
N TYR A 164 25.86 -2.38 7.16
CA TYR A 164 25.34 -3.13 6.01
C TYR A 164 26.27 -4.31 5.70
N ILE A 165 25.75 -5.31 5.01
CA ILE A 165 26.52 -6.45 4.50
C ILE A 165 27.27 -6.01 3.23
N PHE A 166 28.57 -5.79 3.33
CA PHE A 166 29.37 -5.18 2.25
C PHE A 166 30.08 -6.17 1.33
N SER A 167 30.12 -7.45 1.68
CA SER A 167 30.79 -8.47 0.90
C SER A 167 30.04 -9.79 0.94
N THR A 168 30.40 -10.69 0.04
CA THR A 168 29.90 -12.07 0.05
C THR A 168 30.27 -12.79 1.33
N ASP A 169 31.41 -12.48 1.96
CA ASP A 169 31.89 -13.16 3.16
C ASP A 169 31.11 -12.77 4.41
N GLU A 170 30.60 -11.53 4.44
CA GLU A 170 29.69 -11.07 5.49
C GLU A 170 28.27 -11.67 5.33
N PHE A 171 27.92 -12.22 4.16
CA PHE A 171 26.63 -12.86 3.95
C PHE A 171 26.62 -14.27 4.58
N VAL A 172 26.00 -14.36 5.75
CA VAL A 172 25.77 -15.59 6.52
C VAL A 172 24.27 -15.85 6.59
N PHE A 173 23.84 -17.04 6.18
CA PHE A 173 22.42 -17.42 6.28
C PHE A 173 21.97 -17.52 7.74
N MET A 174 20.73 -17.15 8.01
CA MET A 174 20.06 -17.42 9.28
C MET A 174 19.94 -18.94 9.52
N ASP A 175 19.64 -19.32 10.76
CA ASP A 175 19.35 -20.70 11.14
C ASP A 175 18.31 -21.37 10.23
N GLY A 176 18.56 -22.63 9.89
CA GLY A 176 17.80 -23.40 8.90
C GLY A 176 18.32 -23.25 7.47
N GLY A 177 19.00 -22.15 7.15
CA GLY A 177 19.77 -22.00 5.92
C GLY A 177 18.94 -22.01 4.62
N PRO A 178 19.59 -22.24 3.47
CA PRO A 178 18.92 -22.24 2.17
C PRO A 178 17.90 -23.37 1.99
N GLN A 179 17.96 -24.45 2.78
CA GLN A 179 17.06 -25.60 2.69
C GLN A 179 15.60 -25.24 2.99
N LEU A 180 15.36 -24.20 3.79
CA LEU A 180 14.01 -23.68 4.08
C LEU A 180 13.24 -23.35 2.79
N PHE A 181 13.95 -22.91 1.75
CA PHE A 181 13.34 -22.53 0.47
C PHE A 181 12.80 -23.72 -0.32
N GLN A 182 13.12 -24.96 0.02
CA GLN A 182 12.48 -26.13 -0.59
C GLN A 182 11.00 -26.20 -0.20
N THR A 183 10.70 -26.13 1.10
CA THR A 183 9.32 -26.10 1.62
C THR A 183 8.56 -24.88 1.14
N LEU A 184 9.20 -23.71 1.15
CA LEU A 184 8.59 -22.50 0.58
C LEU A 184 8.32 -22.67 -0.92
N ALA A 185 9.25 -23.29 -1.65
CA ALA A 185 9.08 -23.53 -3.08
C ALA A 185 7.93 -24.48 -3.37
N GLU A 186 7.58 -25.41 -2.49
CA GLU A 186 6.42 -26.30 -2.60
C GLU A 186 5.09 -25.59 -2.38
N ARG A 187 5.09 -24.59 -1.50
CA ARG A 187 3.89 -23.83 -1.13
C ARG A 187 3.62 -22.66 -2.04
N PHE A 188 4.61 -21.86 -2.41
CA PHE A 188 4.39 -20.59 -3.10
C PHE A 188 4.60 -20.67 -4.62
N LYS A 189 3.84 -19.86 -5.36
CA LYS A 189 4.04 -19.67 -6.80
C LYS A 189 5.33 -18.92 -7.10
N TYR A 190 5.51 -17.81 -6.41
CA TYR A 190 6.70 -16.97 -6.51
C TYR A 190 7.26 -16.69 -5.12
N ILE A 191 8.58 -16.70 -5.03
CA ILE A 191 9.35 -16.26 -3.88
C ILE A 191 10.21 -15.08 -4.34
N VAL A 192 9.99 -13.93 -3.73
CA VAL A 192 10.57 -12.65 -4.12
C VAL A 192 11.29 -12.04 -2.93
N VAL A 193 12.49 -11.50 -3.15
CA VAL A 193 13.16 -10.66 -2.15
C VAL A 193 12.84 -9.20 -2.45
N ALA A 194 12.43 -8.44 -1.42
CA ALA A 194 12.20 -7.00 -1.47
C ALA A 194 13.00 -6.32 -0.35
N THR A 195 14.13 -5.69 -0.69
CA THR A 195 15.13 -5.27 0.31
C THR A 195 15.61 -3.83 0.16
N ASN A 196 15.84 -3.15 1.28
CA ASN A 196 16.35 -1.77 1.31
C ASN A 196 17.89 -1.76 1.39
N GLN A 197 18.58 -1.43 0.29
CA GLN A 197 20.05 -1.47 0.17
C GLN A 197 20.68 -0.08 0.10
N ARG A 198 20.51 0.69 1.19
CA ARG A 198 21.03 2.08 1.32
C ARG A 198 22.55 2.18 1.22
N GLY A 199 23.27 1.09 1.52
CA GLY A 199 24.73 1.05 1.39
C GLY A 199 25.21 1.46 0.01
N VAL A 200 24.48 1.07 -1.05
CA VAL A 200 24.77 1.48 -2.42
C VAL A 200 24.56 2.99 -2.61
N GLY A 201 23.38 3.51 -2.25
CA GLY A 201 23.08 4.94 -2.41
C GLY A 201 24.00 5.86 -1.60
N ARG A 202 24.52 5.36 -0.46
CA ARG A 202 25.52 6.05 0.37
C ARG A 202 26.96 5.93 -0.16
N GLY A 203 27.19 5.17 -1.23
CA GLY A 203 28.54 4.93 -1.77
C GLY A 203 29.43 4.02 -0.92
N LEU A 204 28.83 3.27 0.03
CA LEU A 204 29.56 2.33 0.90
C LEU A 204 29.82 0.98 0.22
N MET A 205 29.09 0.67 -0.86
CA MET A 205 29.31 -0.48 -1.73
C MET A 205 28.91 -0.11 -3.16
N THR A 206 29.43 -0.87 -4.12
CA THR A 206 28.98 -0.78 -5.52
C THR A 206 27.74 -1.64 -5.74
N GLU A 207 26.97 -1.31 -6.77
CA GLU A 207 25.85 -2.14 -7.18
C GLU A 207 26.31 -3.53 -7.68
N ASP A 208 27.50 -3.63 -8.26
CA ASP A 208 28.09 -4.91 -8.68
C ASP A 208 28.41 -5.81 -7.49
N THR A 209 28.92 -5.24 -6.40
CA THR A 209 29.11 -5.96 -5.13
C THR A 209 27.78 -6.48 -4.59
N LEU A 210 26.73 -5.65 -4.64
CA LEU A 210 25.39 -6.07 -4.23
C LEU A 210 24.87 -7.24 -5.09
N LYS A 211 25.05 -7.16 -6.42
CA LYS A 211 24.68 -8.23 -7.35
C LYS A 211 25.44 -9.53 -7.07
N GLN A 212 26.72 -9.47 -6.70
CA GLN A 212 27.50 -10.64 -6.30
C GLN A 212 26.94 -11.30 -5.03
N ILE A 213 26.56 -10.51 -4.03
CA ILE A 213 25.90 -11.00 -2.81
C ILE A 213 24.57 -11.69 -3.15
N HIS A 214 23.74 -11.05 -3.97
CA HIS A 214 22.48 -11.62 -4.44
C HIS A 214 22.68 -12.91 -5.24
N GLN A 215 23.72 -12.98 -6.06
CA GLN A 215 24.05 -14.19 -6.82
C GLN A 215 24.49 -15.33 -5.91
N LYS A 216 25.33 -15.07 -4.90
CA LYS A 216 25.70 -16.07 -3.87
C LYS A 216 24.46 -16.63 -3.18
N MET A 217 23.55 -15.74 -2.75
CA MET A 217 22.29 -16.11 -2.11
C MET A 217 21.43 -16.99 -3.03
N LYS A 218 21.19 -16.54 -4.27
CA LYS A 218 20.37 -17.27 -5.25
C LYS A 218 20.96 -18.64 -5.55
N THR A 219 22.26 -18.73 -5.81
CA THR A 219 22.95 -19.99 -6.10
C THR A 219 22.84 -20.98 -4.94
N ALA A 220 23.02 -20.53 -3.69
CA ALA A 220 22.88 -21.40 -2.51
C ALA A 220 21.45 -21.91 -2.33
N ILE A 221 20.44 -21.05 -2.52
CA ILE A 221 19.01 -21.42 -2.46
C ILE A 221 18.67 -22.45 -3.54
N THR A 222 19.05 -22.21 -4.80
CA THR A 222 18.77 -23.14 -5.90
C THR A 222 19.53 -24.45 -5.76
N GLY A 223 20.77 -24.40 -5.24
CA GLY A 223 21.58 -25.59 -4.98
C GLY A 223 20.99 -26.49 -3.87
N ALA A 224 20.22 -25.91 -2.94
CA ALA A 224 19.50 -26.64 -1.91
C ALA A 224 18.11 -27.16 -2.37
N GLY A 225 17.76 -27.00 -3.66
CA GLY A 225 16.46 -27.42 -4.21
C GLY A 225 15.33 -26.42 -4.01
N GLY A 226 15.62 -25.23 -3.47
CA GLY A 226 14.68 -24.13 -3.37
C GLY A 226 14.61 -23.28 -4.65
N LYS A 227 13.82 -22.21 -4.61
CA LYS A 227 13.76 -21.22 -5.69
C LYS A 227 13.76 -19.79 -5.14
N LEU A 228 14.18 -18.87 -5.99
CA LEU A 228 14.05 -17.44 -5.80
C LEU A 228 13.80 -16.79 -7.16
N ASP A 229 12.56 -16.35 -7.36
CA ASP A 229 12.05 -15.95 -8.68
C ASP A 229 12.52 -14.54 -9.05
N ALA A 230 12.54 -13.61 -8.08
CA ALA A 230 13.00 -12.24 -8.30
C ALA A 230 13.62 -11.60 -7.06
N ILE A 231 14.46 -10.58 -7.29
CA ILE A 231 15.05 -9.75 -6.24
C ILE A 231 14.85 -8.29 -6.66
N TYR A 232 14.14 -7.53 -5.82
CA TYR A 232 13.96 -6.09 -5.96
C TYR A 232 14.66 -5.40 -4.79
N TYR A 233 15.38 -4.32 -5.08
CA TYR A 233 16.10 -3.57 -4.05
C TYR A 233 16.04 -2.07 -4.27
N ALA A 234 15.84 -1.33 -3.18
CA ALA A 234 15.88 0.13 -3.20
C ALA A 234 17.22 0.66 -2.69
N THR A 235 17.92 1.44 -3.49
CA THR A 235 19.19 2.09 -3.11
C THR A 235 19.00 3.50 -2.53
N ALA A 236 17.78 4.04 -2.63
CA ALA A 236 17.45 5.38 -2.18
C ALA A 236 17.74 5.60 -0.68
N ILE A 237 18.26 6.79 -0.37
CA ILE A 237 18.62 7.17 1.01
C ILE A 237 17.42 7.75 1.77
N HIS A 238 16.48 8.38 1.04
CA HIS A 238 15.34 9.10 1.59
C HIS A 238 14.09 8.22 1.63
N ASN A 239 13.33 8.30 2.73
CA ASN A 239 12.12 7.49 2.94
C ASN A 239 10.92 7.89 2.05
N HIS A 240 10.96 9.05 1.38
CA HIS A 240 9.93 9.48 0.44
C HIS A 240 10.05 8.83 -0.94
N ASP A 241 11.14 8.09 -1.20
CA ASP A 241 11.30 7.36 -2.45
C ASP A 241 10.26 6.25 -2.56
N HIS A 242 9.46 6.28 -3.62
CA HIS A 242 8.33 5.37 -3.82
C HIS A 242 8.74 3.89 -3.92
N PHE A 243 10.00 3.60 -4.24
CA PHE A 243 10.53 2.25 -4.36
C PHE A 243 11.07 1.71 -3.03
N ARG A 244 11.37 2.59 -2.08
CA ARG A 244 11.93 2.24 -0.77
C ARG A 244 10.83 1.89 0.24
N LYS A 245 10.97 0.76 0.94
CA LYS A 245 10.08 0.42 2.07
C LYS A 245 10.12 1.55 3.12
N PRO A 246 8.98 2.06 3.60
CA PRO A 246 7.66 1.41 3.61
C PRO A 246 6.80 1.56 2.35
N ASN A 247 7.26 2.24 1.29
CA ASN A 247 6.46 2.45 0.09
C ASN A 247 6.41 1.17 -0.79
N PRO A 248 5.26 0.84 -1.41
CA PRO A 248 5.02 -0.46 -2.05
C PRO A 248 5.68 -0.62 -3.44
N GLY A 249 6.56 0.29 -3.86
CA GLY A 249 7.08 0.31 -5.24
C GLY A 249 7.77 -0.98 -5.68
N MET A 250 8.49 -1.66 -4.81
CA MET A 250 9.08 -2.97 -5.12
C MET A 250 8.01 -4.05 -5.38
N ALA A 251 6.89 -4.05 -4.64
CA ALA A 251 5.79 -4.98 -4.86
C ALA A 251 5.06 -4.69 -6.18
N ILE A 252 4.83 -3.41 -6.48
CA ILE A 252 4.22 -2.97 -7.75
C ILE A 252 5.08 -3.40 -8.93
N LYS A 253 6.42 -3.25 -8.82
CA LYS A 253 7.35 -3.72 -9.85
C LYS A 253 7.34 -5.24 -9.99
N ALA A 254 7.32 -5.97 -8.88
CA ALA A 254 7.21 -7.42 -8.89
C ALA A 254 5.94 -7.90 -9.61
N LYS A 255 4.80 -7.27 -9.33
CA LYS A 255 3.55 -7.55 -10.04
C LYS A 255 3.63 -7.25 -11.53
N SER A 256 4.24 -6.13 -11.90
CA SER A 256 4.44 -5.77 -13.31
C SER A 256 5.33 -6.77 -14.06
N ASP A 257 6.39 -7.26 -13.43
CA ASP A 257 7.39 -8.11 -14.09
C ASP A 257 6.97 -9.59 -14.16
N LEU A 258 6.30 -10.08 -13.12
CA LEU A 258 5.84 -11.48 -13.02
C LEU A 258 4.44 -11.67 -13.61
N GLY A 259 3.68 -10.58 -13.80
CA GLY A 259 2.40 -10.56 -14.51
C GLY A 259 1.19 -10.99 -13.68
N ASP A 260 1.22 -12.20 -13.13
CA ASP A 260 0.05 -12.83 -12.48
C ASP A 260 0.14 -12.89 -10.94
N VAL A 261 0.90 -11.95 -10.35
CA VAL A 261 0.96 -11.76 -8.90
C VAL A 261 -0.32 -11.09 -8.39
N ASP A 262 -1.03 -11.80 -7.51
CA ASP A 262 -2.14 -11.27 -6.71
C ASP A 262 -1.63 -10.80 -5.35
N LEU A 263 -1.57 -9.48 -5.14
CA LEU A 263 -1.06 -8.89 -3.90
C LEU A 263 -1.95 -9.21 -2.68
N GLN A 264 -3.25 -9.44 -2.89
CA GLN A 264 -4.16 -9.86 -1.81
C GLN A 264 -3.95 -11.33 -1.41
N ARG A 265 -3.29 -12.12 -2.26
CA ARG A 265 -2.77 -13.46 -1.96
C ARG A 265 -1.25 -13.45 -1.88
N SER A 266 -0.70 -12.42 -1.23
CA SER A 266 0.73 -12.30 -1.00
C SER A 266 1.03 -12.06 0.47
N ILE A 267 2.22 -12.49 0.88
CA ILE A 267 2.72 -12.32 2.25
C ILE A 267 4.04 -11.55 2.20
N MET A 268 4.19 -10.51 3.02
CA MET A 268 5.48 -9.90 3.32
C MET A 268 6.00 -10.41 4.66
N ILE A 269 7.18 -11.04 4.65
CA ILE A 269 7.91 -11.42 5.87
C ILE A 269 9.10 -10.49 6.07
N GLY A 270 9.16 -9.85 7.23
CA GLY A 270 10.19 -8.89 7.58
C GLY A 270 10.46 -8.87 9.07
N ASN A 271 11.54 -8.20 9.47
CA ASN A 271 11.92 -7.99 10.88
C ASN A 271 11.91 -6.51 11.27
N ASN A 272 11.44 -5.62 10.38
CA ASN A 272 11.24 -4.20 10.66
C ASN A 272 9.79 -3.78 10.42
N ILE A 273 9.31 -2.78 11.17
CA ILE A 273 7.95 -2.22 10.96
C ILE A 273 7.79 -1.64 9.55
N SER A 274 8.86 -1.14 8.95
CA SER A 274 8.83 -0.66 7.56
C SER A 274 8.52 -1.78 6.55
N ASP A 275 8.81 -3.05 6.86
CA ASP A 275 8.41 -4.20 6.04
C ASP A 275 6.92 -4.47 6.15
N MET A 276 6.39 -4.36 7.38
CA MET A 276 4.98 -4.55 7.65
C MET A 276 4.16 -3.46 6.96
N GLN A 277 4.57 -2.20 7.10
CA GLN A 277 3.98 -1.07 6.39
C GLN A 277 4.07 -1.22 4.87
N PHE A 278 5.18 -1.75 4.34
CA PHE A 278 5.31 -2.09 2.92
C PHE A 278 4.28 -3.13 2.47
N GLY A 279 4.13 -4.21 3.24
CA GLY A 279 3.12 -5.25 2.97
C GLY A 279 1.71 -4.66 2.99
N ARG A 280 1.36 -3.90 4.04
CA ARG A 280 0.04 -3.25 4.16
C ARG A 280 -0.24 -2.27 3.04
N ALA A 281 0.74 -1.42 2.69
CA ALA A 281 0.59 -0.46 1.59
C ALA A 281 0.42 -1.15 0.23
N ALA A 282 0.92 -2.38 0.07
CA ALA A 282 0.71 -3.20 -1.11
C ALA A 282 -0.58 -4.06 -1.06
N GLY A 283 -1.28 -4.10 0.08
CA GLY A 283 -2.46 -4.94 0.28
C GLY A 283 -2.14 -6.40 0.58
N MET A 284 -0.94 -6.69 1.10
CA MET A 284 -0.49 -8.03 1.49
C MET A 284 -0.81 -8.35 2.94
N PHE A 285 -0.82 -9.64 3.24
CA PHE A 285 -0.62 -10.10 4.61
C PHE A 285 0.83 -9.89 5.06
N THR A 286 1.04 -9.85 6.36
CA THR A 286 2.28 -9.41 7.00
C THR A 286 2.66 -10.35 8.14
N ILE A 287 3.90 -10.81 8.10
CA ILE A 287 4.46 -11.67 9.14
C ILE A 287 5.73 -11.03 9.68
N PHE A 288 5.72 -10.73 10.98
CA PHE A 288 6.85 -10.12 11.64
C PHE A 288 7.76 -11.18 12.27
N LEU A 289 9.07 -11.07 12.05
CA LEU A 289 10.08 -11.91 12.68
C LEU A 289 10.78 -11.16 13.82
N THR A 290 10.84 -11.78 15.01
CA THR A 290 11.49 -11.17 16.19
C THR A 290 13.02 -11.36 16.23
N THR A 291 13.64 -11.56 15.07
CA THR A 291 15.08 -11.88 14.92
C THR A 291 16.00 -10.78 15.45
N THR A 292 15.66 -9.52 15.19
CA THR A 292 16.44 -8.36 15.66
C THR A 292 15.68 -7.49 16.65
N ASN A 293 14.35 -7.43 16.55
CA ASN A 293 13.50 -6.61 17.41
C ASN A 293 12.52 -7.48 18.20
N LYS A 294 12.75 -7.60 19.52
CA LYS A 294 11.93 -8.42 20.42
C LYS A 294 10.86 -7.60 21.15
N GLU A 295 10.92 -6.27 21.10
CA GLU A 295 10.06 -5.38 21.87
C GLU A 295 9.07 -4.64 20.95
N ILE A 296 8.10 -5.38 20.41
CA ILE A 296 6.95 -4.80 19.72
C ILE A 296 5.74 -4.88 20.63
N ARG A 297 5.05 -3.73 20.80
CA ARG A 297 3.78 -3.69 21.50
C ARG A 297 2.70 -4.32 20.63
N LEU A 298 2.02 -5.32 21.18
CA LEU A 298 0.90 -6.00 20.54
C LEU A 298 -0.43 -5.60 21.20
N PRO A 299 -1.55 -5.59 20.43
CA PRO A 299 -1.62 -5.80 18.98
C PRO A 299 -0.99 -4.63 18.21
N HIS A 300 -0.45 -4.91 17.01
CA HIS A 300 0.10 -3.90 16.11
C HIS A 300 -0.73 -3.91 14.81
N PRO A 301 -1.22 -2.75 14.32
CA PRO A 301 -2.13 -2.71 13.17
C PRO A 301 -1.49 -3.25 11.88
N ASP A 302 -0.17 -3.10 11.74
CA ASP A 302 0.53 -3.57 10.55
C ASP A 302 0.93 -5.05 10.58
N ILE A 303 0.67 -5.83 11.64
CA ILE A 303 1.18 -7.20 11.80
C ILE A 303 0.02 -8.21 11.89
N ASP A 304 -0.05 -9.19 10.98
CA ASP A 304 -1.03 -10.29 11.07
C ASP A 304 -0.54 -11.45 11.95
N LEU A 305 0.70 -11.91 11.71
CA LEU A 305 1.31 -13.03 12.44
C LEU A 305 2.74 -12.72 12.89
N ILE A 306 3.23 -13.47 13.89
CA ILE A 306 4.57 -13.30 14.47
C ILE A 306 5.25 -14.65 14.63
N TYR A 307 6.52 -14.72 14.25
CA TYR A 307 7.39 -15.87 14.49
C TYR A 307 8.75 -15.40 15.01
N ASN A 308 9.51 -16.30 15.66
CA ASN A 308 10.86 -15.94 16.11
C ASN A 308 11.87 -15.89 14.96
N SER A 309 11.64 -16.68 13.92
CA SER A 309 12.52 -16.80 12.76
C SER A 309 11.77 -17.29 11.52
N LEU A 310 12.41 -17.18 10.35
CA LEU A 310 11.88 -17.77 9.11
C LEU A 310 11.74 -19.29 9.24
N GLN A 311 12.65 -19.95 9.95
CA GLN A 311 12.59 -21.39 10.20
C GLN A 311 11.32 -21.77 10.97
N ASP A 312 10.92 -20.99 11.99
CA ASP A 312 9.72 -21.29 12.78
C ASP A 312 8.43 -21.10 11.97
N PHE A 313 8.40 -20.07 11.11
CA PHE A 313 7.32 -19.92 10.14
C PHE A 313 7.24 -21.12 9.19
N VAL A 314 8.38 -21.56 8.63
CA VAL A 314 8.42 -22.69 7.70
C VAL A 314 7.98 -24.00 8.37
N LYS A 315 8.35 -24.23 9.64
CA LYS A 315 7.85 -25.37 10.43
C LYS A 315 6.34 -25.31 10.60
N ALA A 316 5.81 -24.18 11.06
CA ALA A 316 4.37 -24.00 11.23
C ALA A 316 3.61 -24.17 9.90
N LEU A 317 4.17 -23.67 8.79
CA LEU A 317 3.60 -23.85 7.46
C LEU A 317 3.57 -25.35 7.08
N ALA A 318 4.64 -26.10 7.33
CA ALA A 318 4.70 -27.53 7.04
C ALA A 318 3.69 -28.36 7.85
N GLU A 319 3.38 -27.96 9.08
CA GLU A 319 2.41 -28.63 9.97
C GLU A 319 0.95 -28.48 9.50
N THR A 320 0.68 -27.59 8.54
CA THR A 320 -0.67 -27.35 8.01
C THR A 320 -0.99 -28.15 6.74
N THR A 321 -0.11 -29.08 6.38
CA THR A 321 -0.23 -29.94 5.18
C THR A 321 -0.99 -31.23 5.48
#